data_AF-A0A2V5UJ46-F1
#
_entry.id   AF-A0A2V5UJ46-F1
#
_cell.length_a   1.000
_cell.length_b   1.000
_cell.length_c   1.000
_cell.angle_alpha   90.00
_cell.angle_beta   90.00
_cell.angle_gamma   90.00
#
_symmetry.space_group_name_H-M   'P 1'
#
loop_
_entity.id
_entity.type
_entity.pdbx_description
1 polymer ?
#
loop_
_entity_poly.entity_id
_entity_poly.type
_entity_poly.pdbx_seq_one_letter_code
_entity_poly.pdbx_strand_id
1 'polypeptide(L)' 'MDPYAKPKERKVGAQRPRITHLPKSIETRTRRERQAEKQAVAAERRAIKKSARRHLKRQLLEELKESE' A
#
# COMPACT_ATOMS: atom_id res chain seq x y z
N MET A 1 -37.42 6.58 11.17
CA MET A 1 -37.52 7.05 9.77
C MET A 1 -36.34 7.97 9.54
N ASP A 2 -35.47 7.67 8.58
CA ASP A 2 -34.35 8.55 8.24
C ASP A 2 -34.91 9.78 7.51
N PRO A 3 -34.86 10.99 8.10
CA PRO A 3 -35.51 12.17 7.54
C PRO A 3 -34.83 12.68 6.25
N TYR A 4 -33.65 12.17 5.91
CA TYR A 4 -32.89 12.58 4.73
C TYR A 4 -32.92 11.55 3.59
N ALA A 5 -33.51 10.38 3.80
CA ALA A 5 -33.61 9.35 2.78
C ALA A 5 -34.69 9.71 1.75
N LYS A 6 -34.31 9.86 0.48
CA LYS A 6 -35.28 10.16 -0.59
C LYS A 6 -36.17 8.92 -0.86
N PRO A 7 -37.51 9.07 -0.92
CA PRO A 7 -38.44 7.94 -1.04
C PRO A 7 -38.24 7.02 -2.27
N LYS A 8 -37.57 7.51 -3.32
CA LYS A 8 -37.34 6.80 -4.59
C LYS A 8 -35.85 6.65 -4.93
N GLU A 9 -34.96 6.83 -3.95
CA GLU A 9 -33.53 6.72 -4.21
C GLU A 9 -33.13 5.29 -4.57
N ARG A 10 -32.61 5.10 -5.78
CA ARG A 10 -32.06 3.79 -6.18
C ARG A 10 -30.78 3.55 -5.38
N LYS A 11 -30.72 2.44 -4.65
CA LYS A 11 -29.50 1.99 -3.97
C LYS A 11 -28.47 1.45 -4.99
N VAL A 12 -27.88 2.34 -5.78
CA VAL A 12 -26.92 2.00 -6.84
C VAL A 12 -25.58 1.49 -6.31
N GLY A 13 -25.29 1.70 -5.02
CA GLY A 13 -24.02 1.30 -4.41
C GLY A 13 -23.72 -0.21 -4.49
N ALA A 14 -24.74 -1.06 -4.47
CA ALA A 14 -24.58 -2.50 -4.60
C ALA A 14 -24.34 -2.95 -6.05
N GLN A 15 -24.93 -2.26 -7.02
CA GLN A 15 -24.85 -2.56 -8.46
C GLN A 15 -23.73 -1.80 -9.18
N ARG A 16 -22.99 -0.94 -8.47
CA ARG A 16 -21.91 -0.14 -9.08
C ARG A 16 -20.83 -1.08 -9.65
N PRO A 17 -20.45 -0.96 -10.93
CA PRO A 17 -19.36 -1.73 -11.49
C PRO A 17 -18.06 -1.40 -10.76
N ARG A 18 -17.35 -2.43 -10.31
CA ARG A 18 -16.03 -2.29 -9.71
C ARG A 18 -14.99 -2.34 -10.82
N ILE A 19 -14.23 -1.26 -10.98
CA ILE A 19 -13.12 -1.21 -11.92
C ILE A 19 -11.97 -2.00 -11.28
N THR A 20 -11.65 -3.16 -11.84
CA THR A 20 -10.46 -3.94 -11.51
C THR A 20 -9.58 -4.04 -12.74
N HIS A 21 -8.27 -3.90 -12.57
CA HIS A 21 -7.31 -4.02 -13.68
C HIS A 21 -7.07 -5.47 -14.10
N LEU A 22 -7.47 -6.42 -13.25
CA LEU A 22 -7.37 -7.85 -13.50
C LEU A 22 -8.78 -8.47 -13.53
N PRO A 23 -9.00 -9.51 -14.36
CA PRO A 23 -10.24 -10.28 -14.32
C PRO A 23 -10.35 -11.03 -12.99
N LYS A 24 -11.58 -11.25 -12.52
CA LYS A 24 -11.86 -11.94 -11.24
C LYS A 24 -11.31 -13.37 -11.18
N SER A 25 -11.13 -14.03 -12.31
CA SER A 25 -10.50 -15.35 -12.39
C SER A 25 -9.03 -15.34 -11.97
N ILE A 26 -8.35 -14.20 -12.12
CA ILE A 26 -6.94 -14.01 -11.77
C ILE A 26 -6.83 -13.33 -10.40
N GLU A 27 -7.66 -12.33 -10.13
CA GLU A 27 -7.66 -11.61 -8.85
C GLU A 27 -8.71 -12.17 -7.89
N THR A 28 -8.36 -13.26 -7.20
CA THR A 28 -9.19 -13.91 -6.18
C THR A 28 -9.14 -13.22 -4.81
N ARG A 29 -8.16 -12.34 -4.63
CA ARG A 29 -7.83 -11.72 -3.34
C ARG A 29 -8.89 -10.74 -2.85
N THR A 30 -9.16 -10.77 -1.56
CA THR A 30 -10.03 -9.78 -0.92
C THR A 30 -9.36 -8.41 -0.83
N ARG A 31 -10.15 -7.35 -0.60
CA ARG A 31 -9.60 -6.00 -0.38
C ARG A 31 -8.60 -5.97 0.78
N ARG A 32 -8.85 -6.73 1.85
CA ARG A 32 -8.00 -6.78 3.04
C ARG A 32 -6.65 -7.42 2.74
N GLU A 33 -6.65 -8.56 2.04
CA GLU A 33 -5.42 -9.23 1.59
C GLU A 33 -4.56 -8.30 0.73
N ARG A 34 -5.13 -7.61 -0.25
CA ARG A 34 -4.38 -6.65 -1.08
C ARG A 34 -3.77 -5.51 -0.28
N GLN A 35 -4.44 -5.04 0.76
CA GLN A 35 -3.90 -4.00 1.64
C GLN A 35 -2.76 -4.55 2.49
N ALA A 36 -2.90 -5.76 3.04
CA ALA A 36 -1.86 -6.41 3.82
C ALA A 36 -0.59 -6.65 2.98
N GLU A 37 -0.73 -7.19 1.77
CA GLU A 37 0.39 -7.38 0.84
C GLU A 37 1.07 -6.05 0.49
N LYS A 38 0.29 -5.01 0.19
CA LYS A 38 0.85 -3.66 -0.09
C LYS A 38 1.65 -3.13 1.09
N GLN A 39 1.16 -3.35 2.31
CA GLN A 39 1.87 -2.94 3.53
C GLN A 39 3.15 -3.76 3.74
N ALA A 40 3.12 -5.07 3.50
CA ALA A 40 4.30 -5.95 3.58
C ALA A 40 5.39 -5.49 2.60
N VAL A 41 5.06 -5.28 1.32
CA VAL A 41 6.00 -4.80 0.30
C VAL A 41 6.56 -3.42 0.66
N ALA A 42 5.73 -2.51 1.18
CA ALA A 42 6.20 -1.20 1.62
C ALA A 42 7.16 -1.30 2.82
N ALA A 43 6.90 -2.20 3.77
CA ALA A 43 7.75 -2.45 4.91
C ALA A 43 9.10 -3.03 4.49
N GLU A 44 9.12 -3.99 3.58
CA GLU A 44 10.34 -4.56 2.98
C GLU A 44 11.18 -3.49 2.29
N ARG A 45 10.56 -2.68 1.41
CA ARG A 45 11.24 -1.56 0.74
C ARG A 45 11.84 -0.58 1.74
N ARG A 46 11.12 -0.29 2.83
CA ARG A 46 11.61 0.59 3.89
C ARG A 46 12.80 -0.04 4.63
N ALA A 47 12.77 -1.33 4.90
CA ALA A 47 13.86 -2.06 5.55
C ALA A 47 15.13 -2.01 4.69
N ILE A 48 15.03 -2.30 3.39
CA ILE A 48 16.14 -2.23 2.42
C ILE A 48 16.72 -0.81 2.37
N LYS A 49 15.88 0.21 2.21
CA LYS A 49 16.34 1.59 2.19
C LYS A 49 17.06 1.98 3.48
N LYS A 50 16.57 1.50 4.63
CA LYS A 50 17.15 1.79 5.94
C LYS A 50 18.50 1.10 6.13
N SER A 51 18.64 -0.16 5.70
CA SER A 51 19.92 -0.88 5.76
C SER A 51 20.96 -0.21 4.86
N ALA A 52 20.60 0.09 3.60
CA ALA A 52 21.47 0.79 2.66
C ALA A 52 21.93 2.16 3.20
N ARG A 53 21.02 2.95 3.75
CA ARG A 53 21.36 4.25 4.37
C ARG A 53 22.33 4.09 5.54
N ARG A 54 22.12 3.08 6.39
CA ARG A 54 23.01 2.82 7.53
C ARG A 54 24.40 2.39 7.08
N HIS A 55 24.47 1.53 6.07
CA HIS A 55 25.72 1.09 5.47
C HIS A 55 26.51 2.27 4.91
N LEU A 56 25.87 3.08 4.05
CA LEU A 56 26.48 4.26 3.44
C LEU A 56 26.97 5.25 4.51
N LYS A 57 26.19 5.46 5.57
CA LYS A 57 26.62 6.32 6.68
C LYS A 57 27.88 5.80 7.38
N ARG A 58 28.04 4.49 7.53
CA ARG A 58 29.25 3.90 8.12
C ARG A 58 30.46 4.14 7.22
N GLN A 59 30.32 3.87 5.92
CA GLN A 59 31.37 4.11 4.93
C GLN A 59 31.84 5.57 4.95
N LEU A 60 30.91 6.53 4.91
CA LEU A 60 31.26 7.96 4.99
C LEU A 60 32.01 8.33 6.28
N LEU A 61 31.64 7.72 7.42
CA LEU A 61 32.32 7.99 8.69
C LEU A 61 33.69 7.33 8.77
N GLU A 62 33.88 6.20 8.08
CA GLU A 62 35.19 5.55 7.95
C GLU A 62 36.10 6.38 7.05
N GLU A 63 35.62 6.80 5.87
CA GLU A 63 36.35 7.68 4.93
C GLU A 63 36.78 8.99 5.59
N LEU A 64 35.90 9.62 6.39
CA LEU A 64 36.25 10.84 7.11
C LEU A 64 37.38 10.63 8.11
N LYS A 65 37.41 9.49 8.82
CA LYS A 65 38.48 9.17 9.76
C LYS A 65 39.80 8.84 9.08
N GLU A 66 39.75 8.25 7.89
CA GLU A 66 40.95 7.97 7.09
C GLU A 66 41.56 9.24 6.49
N SER A 67 40.74 10.30 6.33
CA SER A 67 41.17 11.61 5.84
C SER A 67 41.69 12.58 6.92
N GLU A 68 41.56 12.22 8.21
CA GLU A 68 42.15 12.92 9.36
C GLU A 68 43.56 12.41 9.68
#